data_AF-A0AAN7CEI4-F1
#
_entry.id   AF-A0AAN7CEI4-F1
#
_cell.length_a   1.000
_cell.length_b   1.000
_cell.length_c   1.000
_cell.angle_alpha   90.00
_cell.angle_beta   90.00
_cell.angle_gamma   90.00
#
_symmetry.space_group_name_H-M   'P 1'
#
loop_
_entity.id
_entity.type
_entity.pdbx_description
1 polymer ?
#
loop_
_entity_poly.entity_id
_entity_poly.type
_entity_poly.pdbx_seq_one_letter_code
_entity_poly.pdbx_strand_id
1 'polypeptide(L)'
;MRALTNYLAALLLTDFLPSLPLASAKHIMIPNTSFNSQSDFDTDWNYLYPWGTDHNGAARMSKSQVSLSGGVLTLTARRVDGEKPATHGGKQIAIRYLSGAVHAKEHFNVSRGGGYDFAGEFRATTTRGTWPAFWLTAVQGWPPEIDMAEWKGSGKISFNTFNTSSQVRARDVDYPNPQDFHRILCEVRDANGRDVSAKFWMDGKLVDTQYGKGFVGAPMYL
;
A
#
# COMPACT_ATOMS: atom_id res chain seq x y z
N MET A 1 5.06 -74.35 11.49
CA MET A 1 4.19 -73.17 11.33
C MET A 1 5.07 -71.94 11.31
N ARG A 2 5.28 -71.33 10.14
CA ARG A 2 6.11 -70.13 9.95
C ARG A 2 5.20 -68.90 10.04
N ALA A 3 5.58 -67.94 10.87
CA ALA A 3 4.92 -66.65 10.99
C ALA A 3 5.21 -65.79 9.75
N LEU A 4 4.18 -65.19 9.15
CA LEU A 4 4.28 -64.22 8.07
C LEU A 4 4.14 -62.83 8.68
N THR A 5 5.23 -62.06 8.64
CA THR A 5 5.29 -60.65 9.04
C THR A 5 4.81 -59.80 7.86
N ASN A 6 3.69 -59.10 8.00
CA ASN A 6 3.23 -58.13 7.01
C ASN A 6 4.00 -56.81 7.19
N TYR A 7 4.77 -56.42 6.17
CA TYR A 7 5.37 -55.09 6.09
C TYR A 7 4.37 -54.12 5.46
N LEU A 8 3.96 -53.09 6.20
CA LEU A 8 3.24 -51.93 5.66
C LEU A 8 4.29 -50.99 5.04
N ALA A 9 4.31 -50.86 3.72
CA ALA A 9 5.08 -49.83 3.05
C ALA A 9 4.26 -48.53 3.05
N ALA A 10 4.66 -47.55 3.86
CA ALA A 10 4.12 -46.19 3.80
C ALA A 10 4.78 -45.45 2.64
N LEU A 11 4.02 -45.20 1.57
CA LEU A 11 4.44 -44.36 0.46
C LEU A 11 4.24 -42.89 0.87
N LEU A 12 5.31 -42.25 1.35
CA LEU A 12 5.36 -40.79 1.52
C LEU A 12 5.47 -40.15 0.12
N LEU A 13 4.33 -39.76 -0.43
CA LEU A 13 4.28 -38.81 -1.55
C LEU A 13 4.71 -37.45 -1.01
N THR A 14 5.98 -37.11 -1.19
CA THR A 14 6.45 -35.73 -1.07
C THR A 14 5.90 -34.97 -2.27
N ASP A 15 4.82 -34.23 -2.08
CA ASP A 15 4.35 -33.22 -3.02
C ASP A 15 5.41 -32.12 -3.15
N PHE A 16 6.32 -32.27 -4.11
CA PHE A 16 7.08 -31.15 -4.64
C PHE A 16 6.13 -30.27 -5.44
N LEU A 17 5.44 -29.35 -4.75
CA LEU A 17 4.82 -28.21 -5.42
C LEU A 17 5.95 -27.38 -6.04
N PRO A 18 6.00 -27.21 -7.37
CA PRO A 18 6.96 -26.31 -7.97
C PRO A 18 6.64 -24.90 -7.46
N SER A 19 7.61 -24.25 -6.80
CA SER A 19 7.55 -22.82 -6.53
C SER A 19 7.41 -22.12 -7.88
N LEU A 20 6.23 -21.56 -8.16
CA LEU A 20 6.06 -20.69 -9.31
C LEU A 20 7.15 -19.61 -9.23
N PRO A 21 7.94 -19.38 -10.30
CA PRO A 21 8.92 -18.33 -10.27
C PRO A 21 8.16 -17.01 -10.10
N LEU A 22 8.34 -16.35 -8.96
CA LEU A 22 8.10 -14.92 -8.85
C LEU A 22 8.90 -14.31 -9.99
N ALA A 23 8.22 -13.65 -10.92
CA ALA A 23 8.89 -12.92 -11.98
C ALA A 23 9.89 -11.96 -11.30
N SER A 24 11.18 -12.20 -11.47
CA SER A 24 12.21 -11.34 -10.88
C SER A 24 11.96 -9.92 -11.39
N ALA A 25 11.87 -8.95 -10.47
CA ALA A 25 11.73 -7.55 -10.86
C ALA A 25 12.86 -7.21 -11.83
N LYS A 26 12.53 -6.67 -13.01
CA LYS A 26 13.53 -6.30 -14.02
C LYS A 26 14.39 -5.13 -13.56
N HIS A 27 13.85 -4.29 -12.67
CA HIS A 27 14.48 -3.13 -12.08
C HIS A 27 13.83 -2.84 -10.72
N ILE A 28 14.61 -2.38 -9.75
CA ILE A 28 14.11 -1.94 -8.44
C ILE A 28 14.05 -0.42 -8.47
N MET A 29 12.85 0.15 -8.37
CA MET A 29 12.66 1.62 -8.37
C MET A 29 13.03 2.24 -7.02
N ILE A 30 12.54 1.64 -5.94
CA ILE A 30 12.84 2.05 -4.57
C ILE A 30 13.33 0.80 -3.84
N PRO A 31 14.57 0.78 -3.32
CA PRO A 31 15.12 -0.39 -2.62
C PRO A 31 14.45 -0.57 -1.25
N ASN A 32 14.37 -1.81 -0.77
CA ASN A 32 13.88 -2.10 0.58
C ASN A 32 14.77 -1.51 1.69
N THR A 33 15.97 -1.02 1.34
CA THR A 33 16.89 -0.30 2.22
C THR A 33 16.59 1.19 2.32
N SER A 34 15.57 1.71 1.63
CA SER A 34 15.29 3.16 1.57
C SER A 34 14.96 3.79 2.94
N PHE A 35 14.82 3.00 4.00
CA PHE A 35 14.60 3.46 5.38
C PHE A 35 15.74 3.13 6.35
N ASN A 36 16.88 2.62 5.86
CA ASN A 36 18.02 2.24 6.70
C ASN A 36 18.74 3.45 7.30
N SER A 37 18.74 4.59 6.59
CA SER A 37 19.36 5.83 7.03
C SER A 37 18.63 7.05 6.49
N GLN A 38 18.94 8.24 7.03
CA GLN A 38 18.38 9.49 6.49
C GLN A 38 18.82 9.73 5.04
N SER A 39 20.05 9.37 4.67
CA SER A 39 20.53 9.50 3.28
C SER A 39 19.81 8.56 2.32
N ASP A 40 19.51 7.34 2.75
CA ASP A 40 18.71 6.41 1.92
C ASP A 40 17.30 6.95 1.74
N PHE A 41 16.69 7.46 2.82
CA PHE A 41 15.37 8.08 2.74
C PHE A 41 15.37 9.30 1.81
N ASP A 42 16.35 10.20 1.98
CA ASP A 42 16.47 11.41 1.18
C ASP A 42 16.81 11.11 -0.29
N THR A 43 17.20 9.88 -0.64
CA THR A 43 17.41 9.47 -2.04
C THR A 43 16.06 9.26 -2.74
N ASP A 44 15.12 8.57 -2.10
CA ASP A 44 13.90 8.08 -2.75
C ASP A 44 12.63 8.85 -2.34
N TRP A 45 12.63 9.53 -1.20
CA TRP A 45 11.42 10.05 -0.56
C TRP A 45 11.47 11.56 -0.30
N ASN A 46 10.30 12.18 -0.39
CA ASN A 46 10.01 13.52 0.12
C ASN A 46 9.05 13.42 1.30
N TYR A 47 9.10 14.41 2.19
CA TYR A 47 8.10 14.57 3.24
C TYR A 47 6.79 15.15 2.70
N LEU A 48 5.70 14.97 3.46
CA LEU A 48 4.35 15.46 3.20
C LEU A 48 3.67 14.78 2.00
N TYR A 49 2.43 15.17 1.71
CA TYR A 49 1.79 14.80 0.44
C TYR A 49 2.47 15.54 -0.72
N PRO A 50 2.38 15.03 -1.97
CA PRO A 50 2.90 15.73 -3.14
C PRO A 50 2.35 17.17 -3.32
N TRP A 51 1.16 17.45 -2.78
CA TRP A 51 0.49 18.76 -2.82
C TRP A 51 0.55 19.54 -1.50
N GLY A 52 1.33 19.09 -0.51
CA GLY A 52 1.52 19.81 0.76
C GLY A 52 0.99 19.08 1.99
N THR A 53 0.45 19.82 2.95
CA THR A 53 0.26 19.28 4.32
C THR A 53 -1.11 18.70 4.60
N ASP A 54 -2.13 19.09 3.84
CA ASP A 54 -3.52 18.83 4.18
C ASP A 54 -4.20 17.96 3.12
N HIS A 55 -5.19 17.17 3.55
CA HIS A 55 -6.00 16.34 2.67
C HIS A 55 -7.48 16.40 3.11
N ASN A 56 -8.20 15.28 3.07
CA ASN A 56 -9.64 15.18 3.35
C ASN A 56 -9.97 14.89 4.82
N GLY A 57 -8.96 14.84 5.70
CA GLY A 57 -9.09 14.51 7.12
C GLY A 57 -8.69 15.65 8.07
N ALA A 58 -8.94 15.46 9.36
CA ALA A 58 -8.64 16.43 10.42
C ALA A 58 -7.16 16.46 10.86
N ALA A 59 -6.28 15.79 10.11
CA ALA A 59 -4.85 15.74 10.38
C ALA A 59 -4.08 16.61 9.40
N ARG A 60 -3.13 17.39 9.91
CA ARG A 60 -2.14 18.14 9.12
C ARG A 60 -0.80 17.40 9.16
N MET A 61 -0.22 17.15 8.00
CA MET A 61 1.05 16.46 7.89
C MET A 61 2.21 17.38 8.28
N SER A 62 3.16 16.84 9.03
CA SER A 62 4.37 17.54 9.45
C SER A 62 5.57 16.60 9.40
N LYS A 63 6.72 17.12 8.95
CA LYS A 63 8.00 16.40 8.99
C LYS A 63 8.35 15.92 10.40
N SER A 64 7.99 16.67 11.45
CA SER A 64 8.26 16.28 12.85
C SER A 64 7.44 15.08 13.34
N GLN A 65 6.52 14.57 12.52
CA GLN A 65 5.76 13.35 12.80
C GLN A 65 6.25 12.14 11.99
N VAL A 66 7.41 12.29 11.34
CA VAL A 66 8.09 11.25 10.59
C VAL A 66 9.43 10.98 11.25
N SER A 67 9.72 9.72 11.57
CA SER A 67 11.01 9.31 12.13
C SER A 67 11.49 8.00 11.52
N LEU A 68 12.81 7.86 11.38
CA LEU A 68 13.49 6.65 10.91
C LEU A 68 14.28 6.03 12.05
N SER A 69 14.10 4.74 12.30
CA SER A 69 14.90 4.00 13.26
C SER A 69 14.91 2.52 12.93
N GLY A 70 16.10 1.90 12.92
CA GLY A 70 16.25 0.45 12.72
C GLY A 70 15.68 -0.07 11.40
N GLY A 71 15.74 0.71 10.32
CA GLY A 71 15.15 0.34 9.02
C GLY A 71 13.63 0.58 8.92
N VAL A 72 13.00 1.20 9.93
CA VAL A 72 11.56 1.43 9.99
C VAL A 72 11.24 2.92 9.90
N LEU A 73 10.41 3.28 8.92
CA LEU A 73 9.74 4.57 8.87
C LEU A 73 8.51 4.55 9.80
N THR A 74 8.46 5.47 10.75
CA THR A 74 7.32 5.62 11.67
C THR A 74 6.62 6.95 11.43
N LEU A 75 5.31 6.89 11.17
CA LEU A 75 4.42 8.04 11.08
C LEU A 75 3.57 8.11 12.36
N THR A 76 3.72 9.18 13.14
CA THR A 76 3.05 9.30 14.44
C THR A 76 1.95 10.36 14.39
N ALA A 77 0.72 9.98 14.71
CA ALA A 77 -0.37 10.93 14.88
C ALA A 77 -0.45 11.42 16.33
N ARG A 78 -0.67 12.73 16.53
CA ARG A 78 -0.87 13.35 17.85
C ARG A 78 -1.99 14.37 17.81
N ARG A 79 -2.85 14.35 18.83
CA ARG A 79 -3.89 15.39 19.00
C ARG A 79 -3.24 16.75 19.29
N VAL A 80 -3.76 17.78 18.63
CA VAL A 80 -3.36 19.18 18.82
C VAL A 80 -4.60 20.07 18.86
N ASP A 81 -4.44 21.27 19.42
CA ASP A 81 -5.45 22.31 19.41
C ASP A 81 -4.83 23.60 18.87
N GLY A 82 -5.65 24.48 18.28
CA GLY A 82 -5.20 25.80 17.78
C GLY A 82 -4.65 25.84 16.35
N GLU A 83 -4.62 24.71 15.64
CA GLU A 83 -4.25 24.68 14.23
C GLU A 83 -5.26 25.44 13.35
N LYS A 84 -4.75 26.16 12.34
CA LYS A 84 -5.60 26.79 11.34
C LYS A 84 -6.39 25.72 10.57
N PRO A 85 -7.68 25.94 10.27
CA PRO A 85 -8.45 25.02 9.43
C PRO A 85 -7.79 24.77 8.08
N ALA A 86 -7.99 23.57 7.53
CA ALA A 86 -7.65 23.24 6.15
C ALA A 86 -8.85 23.48 5.23
N THR A 87 -8.60 23.57 3.93
CA THR A 87 -9.66 23.62 2.92
C THR A 87 -9.52 22.43 1.97
N HIS A 88 -10.57 21.62 1.83
CA HIS A 88 -10.59 20.51 0.88
C HIS A 88 -11.99 20.34 0.30
N GLY A 89 -12.11 20.17 -1.02
CA GLY A 89 -13.40 20.04 -1.71
C GLY A 89 -14.37 21.21 -1.46
N GLY A 90 -13.84 22.43 -1.27
CA GLY A 90 -14.63 23.63 -0.97
C GLY A 90 -15.13 23.72 0.48
N LYS A 91 -14.72 22.82 1.38
CA LYS A 91 -15.14 22.80 2.79
C LYS A 91 -13.98 23.12 3.72
N GLN A 92 -14.28 23.85 4.79
CA GLN A 92 -13.33 24.05 5.90
C GLN A 92 -13.31 22.81 6.80
N ILE A 93 -12.12 22.33 7.11
CA ILE A 93 -11.88 21.17 7.97
C ILE A 93 -11.10 21.66 9.19
N ALA A 94 -11.66 21.47 10.39
CA ALA A 94 -10.94 21.78 11.62
C ALA A 94 -9.78 20.79 11.81
N ILE A 95 -8.55 21.29 11.84
CA ILE A 95 -7.38 20.47 12.15
C ILE A 95 -7.31 20.23 13.65
N ARG A 96 -7.26 18.94 14.03
CA ARG A 96 -7.25 18.46 15.42
C ARG A 96 -6.08 17.52 15.70
N TYR A 97 -5.30 17.19 14.67
CA TYR A 97 -4.19 16.26 14.75
C TYR A 97 -3.02 16.75 13.88
N LEU A 98 -1.80 16.47 14.33
CA LEU A 98 -0.65 16.38 13.46
C LEU A 98 -0.40 14.91 13.14
N SER A 99 0.10 14.61 11.94
CA SER A 99 0.54 13.27 11.53
C SER A 99 1.70 13.37 10.54
N GLY A 100 2.26 12.24 10.13
CA GLY A 100 3.29 12.15 9.09
C GLY A 100 2.71 11.67 7.76
N ALA A 101 3.29 12.14 6.66
CA ALA A 101 3.17 11.58 5.33
C ALA A 101 4.52 11.70 4.61
N VAL A 102 4.77 10.80 3.68
CA VAL A 102 5.92 10.84 2.76
C VAL A 102 5.41 10.42 1.38
N HIS A 103 6.09 10.83 0.32
CA HIS A 103 5.81 10.40 -1.05
C HIS A 103 7.11 10.11 -1.79
N ALA A 104 7.06 9.22 -2.77
CA ALA A 104 8.21 8.93 -3.61
C ALA A 104 8.57 10.14 -4.47
N LYS A 105 9.87 10.34 -4.71
CA LYS A 105 10.36 11.31 -5.70
C LYS A 105 10.10 10.86 -7.13
N GLU A 106 10.11 9.55 -7.34
CA GLU A 106 9.77 8.92 -8.61
C GLU A 106 8.26 8.98 -8.87
N HIS A 107 7.90 9.05 -10.15
CA HIS A 107 6.54 8.81 -10.60
C HIS A 107 6.43 7.46 -11.27
N PHE A 108 5.26 6.83 -11.16
CA PHE A 108 5.00 5.50 -11.69
C PHE A 108 3.91 5.55 -12.74
N ASN A 109 4.20 5.11 -13.96
CA ASN A 109 3.23 5.00 -15.04
C ASN A 109 3.31 3.61 -15.68
N VAL A 110 2.21 2.86 -15.64
CA VAL A 110 2.16 1.53 -16.26
C VAL A 110 2.23 1.67 -17.77
N SER A 111 3.35 1.26 -18.35
CA SER A 111 3.54 1.23 -19.81
C SER A 111 2.84 0.00 -20.42
N ARG A 112 2.54 0.07 -21.73
CA ARG A 112 1.95 -1.07 -22.46
C ARG A 112 2.83 -2.32 -22.33
N GLY A 113 2.23 -3.45 -21.99
CA GLY A 113 2.92 -4.72 -21.70
C GLY A 113 3.80 -4.73 -20.44
N GLY A 114 3.76 -3.67 -19.63
CA GLY A 114 4.58 -3.49 -18.44
C GLY A 114 3.77 -3.44 -17.14
N GLY A 115 4.44 -3.04 -16.05
CA GLY A 115 3.83 -2.84 -14.74
C GLY A 115 4.84 -2.86 -13.60
N TYR A 116 4.33 -2.76 -12.37
CA TYR A 116 5.13 -2.63 -11.15
C TYR A 116 4.58 -3.51 -10.03
N ASP A 117 5.46 -3.92 -9.14
CA ASP A 117 5.10 -4.52 -7.87
C ASP A 117 5.40 -3.52 -6.77
N PHE A 118 4.35 -3.02 -6.12
CA PHE A 118 4.46 -2.17 -4.96
C PHE A 118 4.32 -3.03 -3.72
N ALA A 119 5.39 -3.17 -2.96
CA ALA A 119 5.44 -4.04 -1.79
C ALA A 119 5.98 -3.30 -0.57
N GLY A 120 5.40 -3.60 0.59
CA GLY A 120 5.87 -3.10 1.87
C GLY A 120 5.33 -3.94 3.03
N GLU A 121 5.96 -3.79 4.19
CA GLU A 121 5.50 -4.38 5.44
C GLU A 121 4.99 -3.27 6.36
N PHE A 122 3.79 -3.45 6.87
CA PHE A 122 3.06 -2.41 7.59
C PHE A 122 2.53 -2.93 8.91
N ARG A 123 2.80 -2.17 9.97
CA ARG A 123 2.13 -2.28 11.26
C ARG A 123 1.34 -1.00 11.48
N ALA A 124 0.00 -1.10 11.45
CA ALA A 124 -0.87 0.06 11.47
C ALA A 124 -1.93 -0.05 12.56
N THR A 125 -2.29 1.07 13.19
CA THR A 125 -3.36 1.10 14.18
C THR A 125 -4.74 1.12 13.52
N THR A 126 -5.70 0.47 14.18
CA THR A 126 -7.13 0.53 13.86
C THR A 126 -7.94 1.24 14.96
N THR A 127 -7.29 2.10 15.74
CA THR A 127 -7.99 2.96 16.70
C THR A 127 -9.03 3.82 15.98
N ARG A 128 -10.21 4.00 16.60
CA ARG A 128 -11.29 4.81 15.99
C ARG A 128 -10.78 6.20 15.60
N GLY A 129 -10.99 6.56 14.33
CA GLY A 129 -10.60 7.87 13.77
C GLY A 129 -9.22 7.90 13.10
N THR A 130 -8.43 6.84 13.17
CA THR A 130 -7.19 6.72 12.38
C THR A 130 -7.49 6.21 10.98
N TRP A 131 -6.68 6.67 10.02
CA TRP A 131 -6.74 6.23 8.63
C TRP A 131 -5.34 6.21 7.99
N PRO A 132 -4.43 5.30 8.43
CA PRO A 132 -3.21 5.03 7.68
C PRO A 132 -3.51 4.55 6.26
N ALA A 133 -2.66 4.89 5.28
CA ALA A 133 -2.86 4.51 3.88
C ALA A 133 -1.52 4.27 3.16
N PHE A 134 -1.55 3.37 2.18
CA PHE A 134 -0.51 3.09 1.19
C PHE A 134 -1.20 3.00 -0.18
N TRP A 135 -0.87 3.90 -1.09
CA TRP A 135 -1.73 4.18 -2.24
C TRP A 135 -0.96 4.85 -3.38
N LEU A 136 -1.53 4.80 -4.58
CA LEU A 136 -1.09 5.54 -5.76
C LEU A 136 -2.15 6.55 -6.13
N THR A 137 -1.75 7.76 -6.51
CA THR A 137 -2.70 8.80 -6.95
C THR A 137 -2.14 9.62 -8.10
N ALA A 138 -3.01 10.21 -8.91
CA ALA A 138 -2.67 10.92 -10.13
C ALA A 138 -1.66 12.06 -9.92
N VAL A 139 -0.67 12.17 -10.80
CA VAL A 139 0.19 13.37 -10.87
C VAL A 139 -0.56 14.54 -11.50
N GLN A 140 -1.51 14.27 -12.40
CA GLN A 140 -2.32 15.27 -13.07
C GLN A 140 -3.79 14.84 -13.13
N GLY A 141 -4.67 15.75 -12.71
CA GLY A 141 -6.09 15.47 -12.58
C GLY A 141 -6.38 14.50 -11.45
N TRP A 142 -7.55 13.87 -11.51
CA TRP A 142 -7.93 12.74 -10.67
C TRP A 142 -9.21 12.15 -11.27
N PRO A 143 -9.33 10.81 -11.41
CA PRO A 143 -8.29 9.76 -11.20
C PRO A 143 -7.14 9.79 -12.24
N PRO A 144 -6.13 8.88 -12.21
CA PRO A 144 -6.09 7.57 -11.54
C PRO A 144 -5.87 7.56 -10.02
N GLU A 145 -6.38 6.54 -9.33
CA GLU A 145 -6.08 6.24 -7.92
C GLU A 145 -6.26 4.75 -7.59
N ILE A 146 -5.28 4.18 -6.90
CA ILE A 146 -5.23 2.78 -6.45
C ILE A 146 -4.81 2.78 -4.98
N ASP A 147 -5.73 2.47 -4.08
CA ASP A 147 -5.43 2.30 -2.67
C ASP A 147 -5.01 0.87 -2.41
N MET A 148 -3.71 0.67 -2.23
CA MET A 148 -3.11 -0.64 -2.01
C MET A 148 -3.35 -1.16 -0.61
N ALA A 149 -3.56 -0.26 0.35
CA ALA A 149 -4.07 -0.58 1.69
C ALA A 149 -4.56 0.68 2.39
N GLU A 150 -5.75 0.63 2.97
CA GLU A 150 -6.27 1.65 3.87
C GLU A 150 -6.73 1.03 5.18
N TRP A 151 -6.06 1.34 6.29
CA TRP A 151 -6.45 0.82 7.60
C TRP A 151 -7.54 1.69 8.20
N LYS A 152 -8.65 1.05 8.58
CA LYS A 152 -9.83 1.73 9.11
C LYS A 152 -9.91 1.55 10.61
N GLY A 153 -10.33 2.61 11.30
CA GLY A 153 -10.62 2.60 12.74
C GLY A 153 -11.72 1.63 13.20
N SER A 154 -12.27 0.82 12.28
CA SER A 154 -13.23 -0.25 12.52
C SER A 154 -12.59 -1.64 12.65
N GLY A 155 -11.26 -1.76 12.53
CA GLY A 155 -10.57 -3.06 12.52
C GLY A 155 -10.43 -3.68 11.12
N LYS A 156 -10.76 -2.93 10.07
CA LYS A 156 -10.70 -3.38 8.68
C LYS A 156 -9.52 -2.77 7.93
N ILE A 157 -9.14 -3.41 6.85
CA ILE A 157 -8.23 -2.90 5.83
C ILE A 157 -8.95 -2.94 4.47
N SER A 158 -8.92 -1.82 3.74
CA SER A 158 -9.56 -1.69 2.42
C SER A 158 -8.55 -1.68 1.29
N PHE A 159 -8.96 -2.22 0.14
CA PHE A 159 -8.22 -2.24 -1.11
C PHE A 159 -9.11 -1.67 -2.21
N ASN A 160 -8.70 -0.57 -2.84
CA ASN A 160 -9.58 0.18 -3.73
C ASN A 160 -8.93 0.56 -5.06
N THR A 161 -9.77 0.73 -6.07
CA THR A 161 -9.41 1.37 -7.34
C THR A 161 -10.53 2.32 -7.74
N PHE A 162 -10.19 3.60 -7.91
CA PHE A 162 -11.15 4.66 -8.25
C PHE A 162 -11.09 5.01 -9.72
N ASN A 163 -12.16 4.73 -10.46
CA ASN A 163 -12.33 5.19 -11.83
C ASN A 163 -13.01 6.55 -11.91
N THR A 164 -13.81 6.90 -10.90
CA THR A 164 -14.32 8.24 -10.57
C THR A 164 -14.69 8.28 -9.08
N SER A 165 -15.21 9.41 -8.58
CA SER A 165 -15.76 9.51 -7.21
C SER A 165 -16.98 8.63 -6.95
N SER A 166 -17.67 8.16 -8.00
CA SER A 166 -18.84 7.28 -7.89
C SER A 166 -18.62 5.88 -8.48
N GLN A 167 -17.50 5.67 -9.18
CA GLN A 167 -17.11 4.39 -9.77
C GLN A 167 -15.86 3.90 -9.06
N VAL A 168 -16.06 3.37 -7.86
CA VAL A 168 -15.01 2.75 -7.03
C VAL A 168 -15.28 1.25 -6.92
N ARG A 169 -14.23 0.45 -7.10
CA ARG A 169 -14.23 -0.94 -6.63
C ARG A 169 -13.51 -0.93 -5.29
N ALA A 170 -14.22 -1.27 -4.22
CA ALA A 170 -13.68 -1.35 -2.88
C ALA A 170 -13.79 -2.79 -2.35
N ARG A 171 -12.79 -3.23 -1.63
CA ARG A 171 -12.80 -4.51 -0.93
C ARG A 171 -12.27 -4.33 0.49
N ASP A 172 -13.18 -4.40 1.44
CA ASP A 172 -12.85 -4.49 2.86
C ASP A 172 -12.63 -5.94 3.28
N VAL A 173 -11.57 -6.17 4.05
CA VAL A 173 -11.36 -7.42 4.81
C VAL A 173 -10.97 -7.07 6.25
N ASP A 174 -11.06 -8.06 7.15
CA ASP A 174 -10.62 -7.85 8.52
C ASP A 174 -9.08 -7.74 8.56
N TYR A 175 -8.56 -6.81 9.35
CA TYR A 175 -7.13 -6.64 9.55
C TYR A 175 -6.70 -7.38 10.82
N PRO A 176 -6.02 -8.53 10.70
CA PRO A 176 -5.60 -9.30 11.85
C PRO A 176 -4.47 -8.58 12.60
N ASN A 177 -4.35 -8.86 13.90
CA ASN A 177 -3.22 -8.51 14.77
C ASN A 177 -2.54 -7.14 14.48
N PRO A 178 -3.19 -5.98 14.75
CA PRO A 178 -2.64 -4.66 14.46
C PRO A 178 -1.29 -4.29 15.12
N GLN A 179 -0.76 -5.17 15.97
CA GLN A 179 0.55 -5.04 16.61
C GLN A 179 1.69 -5.69 15.81
N ASP A 180 1.35 -6.52 14.82
CA ASP A 180 2.31 -7.23 13.98
C ASP A 180 2.50 -6.52 12.63
N PHE A 181 3.62 -6.81 11.97
CA PHE A 181 3.83 -6.39 10.59
C PHE A 181 3.11 -7.34 9.64
N HIS A 182 2.39 -6.77 8.69
CA HIS A 182 1.70 -7.48 7.62
C HIS A 182 2.27 -7.06 6.27
N ARG A 183 2.47 -8.03 5.38
CA ARG A 183 3.01 -7.77 4.04
C ARG A 183 1.87 -7.40 3.10
N ILE A 184 1.94 -6.21 2.53
CA ILE A 184 1.07 -5.75 1.45
C ILE A 184 1.84 -5.80 0.14
N LEU A 185 1.23 -6.38 -0.89
CA LEU A 185 1.74 -6.36 -2.26
C LEU A 185 0.60 -5.97 -3.20
N CYS A 186 0.82 -4.97 -4.04
CA CYS A 186 -0.03 -4.65 -5.17
C CYS A 186 0.75 -4.86 -6.48
N GLU A 187 0.28 -5.78 -7.30
CA GLU A 187 0.82 -5.98 -8.66
C GLU A 187 -0.05 -5.18 -9.62
N VAL A 188 0.50 -4.11 -10.20
CA VAL A 188 -0.15 -3.35 -11.27
C VAL A 188 0.41 -3.76 -12.62
N ARG A 189 -0.45 -4.07 -13.58
CA ARG A 189 -0.06 -4.53 -14.92
C ARG A 189 -0.96 -3.95 -16.00
N ASP A 190 -0.41 -3.69 -17.18
CA ASP A 190 -1.21 -3.45 -18.38
C ASP A 190 -2.14 -4.65 -18.62
N ALA A 191 -3.46 -4.40 -18.66
CA ALA A 191 -4.46 -5.44 -18.86
C ALA A 191 -4.82 -5.65 -20.34
N ASN A 192 -4.79 -4.59 -21.15
CA ASN A 192 -5.33 -4.61 -22.52
C ASN A 192 -4.79 -3.49 -23.44
N GLY A 193 -3.68 -2.86 -23.08
CA GLY A 193 -3.09 -1.70 -23.75
C GLY A 193 -3.72 -0.35 -23.38
N ARG A 194 -4.71 -0.33 -22.48
CA ARG A 194 -5.47 0.87 -22.09
C ARG A 194 -5.77 0.93 -20.59
N ASP A 195 -6.22 -0.17 -20.02
CA ASP A 195 -6.59 -0.29 -18.61
C ASP A 195 -5.48 -0.99 -17.82
N VAL A 196 -5.39 -0.69 -16.53
CA VAL A 196 -4.43 -1.32 -15.61
C VAL A 196 -5.18 -2.27 -14.70
N SER A 197 -4.74 -3.52 -14.63
CA SER A 197 -5.14 -4.44 -13.57
C SER A 197 -4.34 -4.17 -12.31
N ALA A 198 -4.99 -4.22 -11.15
CA ALA A 198 -4.38 -4.14 -9.82
C ALA A 198 -4.77 -5.39 -9.03
N LYS A 199 -3.78 -6.24 -8.72
CA LYS A 199 -3.96 -7.41 -7.85
C LYS A 199 -3.44 -7.09 -6.46
N PHE A 200 -4.32 -7.20 -5.47
CA PHE A 200 -4.00 -6.87 -4.09
C PHE A 200 -3.76 -8.14 -3.29
N TRP A 201 -2.66 -8.19 -2.56
CA TRP A 201 -2.25 -9.31 -1.75
C TRP A 201 -1.96 -8.84 -0.31
N MET A 202 -2.40 -9.63 0.67
CA MET A 202 -2.06 -9.46 2.08
C MET A 202 -1.51 -10.78 2.61
N ASP A 203 -0.31 -10.74 3.19
CA ASP A 203 0.40 -11.92 3.73
C ASP A 203 0.48 -13.08 2.74
N GLY A 204 0.76 -12.76 1.48
CA GLY A 204 0.90 -13.73 0.39
C GLY A 204 -0.41 -14.31 -0.14
N LYS A 205 -1.57 -13.85 0.34
CA LYS A 205 -2.90 -14.28 -0.14
C LYS A 205 -3.55 -13.20 -1.00
N LEU A 206 -4.06 -13.60 -2.17
CA LEU A 206 -4.79 -12.70 -3.06
C LEU A 206 -6.10 -12.27 -2.37
N VAL A 207 -6.30 -10.97 -2.26
CA VAL A 207 -7.50 -10.37 -1.67
C VAL A 207 -8.53 -10.03 -2.75
N ASP A 208 -8.11 -9.34 -3.81
CA ASP A 208 -8.97 -8.97 -4.94
C ASP A 208 -8.14 -8.67 -6.20
N THR A 209 -8.80 -8.68 -7.36
CA THR A 209 -8.27 -8.12 -8.61
C THR A 209 -9.24 -7.05 -9.11
N GLN A 210 -8.74 -5.84 -9.31
CA GLN A 210 -9.53 -4.68 -9.73
C GLN A 210 -8.90 -4.03 -10.96
N TYR A 211 -9.61 -3.07 -11.58
CA TYR A 211 -9.19 -2.48 -12.85
C TYR A 211 -9.36 -0.95 -12.85
N GLY A 212 -8.25 -0.27 -13.12
CA GLY A 212 -8.17 1.16 -13.39
C GLY A 212 -8.36 1.43 -14.88
N LYS A 213 -9.49 2.04 -15.23
CA LYS A 213 -9.94 2.33 -16.59
C LYS A 213 -9.11 3.48 -17.17
N GLY A 214 -8.36 3.22 -18.22
CA GLY A 214 -7.54 4.23 -18.90
C GLY A 214 -6.27 4.62 -18.14
N PHE A 215 -5.80 3.81 -17.18
CA PHE A 215 -4.64 4.14 -16.35
C PHE A 215 -3.30 3.89 -17.07
N VAL A 216 -3.28 3.17 -18.20
CA VAL A 216 -2.03 2.93 -18.95
C VAL A 216 -1.45 4.26 -19.41
N GLY A 217 -0.18 4.48 -19.12
CA GLY A 217 0.55 5.71 -19.42
C GLY A 217 0.28 6.88 -18.49
N ALA A 218 -0.72 6.81 -17.60
CA ALA A 218 -1.01 7.87 -16.64
C ALA A 218 0.02 7.84 -15.49
N PRO A 219 0.76 8.95 -15.22
CA PRO A 219 1.71 9.01 -14.12
C PRO A 219 1.00 9.16 -12.78
N MET A 220 1.47 8.40 -11.78
CA MET A 220 0.99 8.40 -10.41
C MET A 220 2.12 8.68 -9.42
N TYR A 221 1.82 9.43 -8.37
CA TYR A 221 2.59 9.47 -7.13
C TYR A 221 2.38 8.17 -6.35
N LEU A 222 3.39 7.82 -5.55
CA LEU A 222 3.32 6.87 -4.44
C LEU A 222 3.38 7.63 -3.12
#